data_AF-A0A495Z0Q4-F1
#
_entry.id   AF-A0A495Z0Q4-F1
#
_cell.length_a   1.000
_cell.length_b   1.000
_cell.length_c   1.000
_cell.angle_alpha   90.00
_cell.angle_beta   90.00
_cell.angle_gamma   90.00
#
_symmetry.space_group_name_H-M   'P 1'
#
loop_
_entity.id
_entity.type
_entity.pdbx_description
1 polymer ?
#
loop_
_entity_poly.entity_id
_entity_poly.type
_entity_poly.pdbx_seq_one_letter_code
_entity_poly.pdbx_strand_id
1 'polypeptide(L)' 'MKEENITRVTLDPNNPSKGETDWKEVDGLTEEEIHAAALSDPEAQPVTPKELEEFKPVTDAKSYSEREQK' A
#
# COMPACT_ATOMS: atom_id res chain seq x y z
N MET A 1 -10.76 -1.78 27.02
CA MET A 1 -9.38 -2.27 26.82
C MET A 1 -8.57 -1.96 28.08
N LYS A 2 -7.64 -2.83 28.50
CA LYS A 2 -6.79 -2.61 29.67
C LYS A 2 -5.42 -2.07 29.23
N GLU A 3 -4.84 -1.16 30.00
CA GLU A 3 -3.60 -0.44 29.65
C GLU A 3 -2.38 -1.35 29.53
N GLU A 4 -2.38 -2.47 30.25
CA GLU A 4 -1.33 -3.50 30.31
C GLU A 4 -1.07 -4.22 28.97
N ASN A 5 -2.00 -4.15 28.00
CA ASN A 5 -1.86 -4.79 26.69
C ASN A 5 -1.45 -3.83 25.56
N ILE A 6 -1.12 -2.57 25.87
CA ILE A 6 -0.82 -1.55 24.86
C ILE A 6 0.69 -1.28 24.84
N THR A 7 1.34 -1.61 23.72
CA THR A 7 2.72 -1.19 23.46
C THR A 7 2.71 0.21 22.84
N ARG A 8 3.26 1.20 23.56
CA ARG A 8 3.42 2.57 23.03
C ARG A 8 4.82 2.72 22.44
N VAL A 9 4.88 3.20 21.20
CA VAL A 9 6.15 3.44 20.49
C VAL A 9 6.19 4.90 20.06
N THR A 10 7.32 5.57 20.30
CA THR A 10 7.61 6.91 19.78
C THR A 10 8.64 6.76 18.67
N LEU A 11 8.30 7.18 17.45
CA LEU A 11 9.21 7.11 16.31
C LEU A 11 10.31 8.16 16.46
N ASP A 12 11.58 7.74 16.47
CA ASP A 12 12.73 8.64 16.38
C ASP A 12 12.98 8.99 14.90
N PRO A 13 12.89 10.27 14.50
CA PRO A 13 13.15 10.70 13.12
C PRO A 13 14.57 10.40 12.63
N ASN A 14 15.55 10.34 13.55
CA ASN A 14 16.95 10.10 13.22
C ASN A 14 17.31 8.61 13.20
N ASN A 15 16.45 7.76 13.77
CA ASN A 15 16.63 6.32 13.80
C ASN A 15 15.28 5.61 13.63
N PRO A 16 14.67 5.71 12.44
CA PRO A 16 13.39 5.06 12.18
C PRO A 16 13.55 3.55 12.28
N SER A 17 12.63 2.89 12.97
CA SER A 17 12.56 1.43 13.00
C SER A 17 12.30 0.93 11.59
N LYS A 18 13.33 0.40 10.93
CA LYS A 18 13.17 -0.38 9.72
C LYS A 18 12.66 -1.74 10.20
N GLY A 19 11.40 -2.07 9.88
CA GLY A 19 10.84 -3.37 10.23
C GLY A 19 11.69 -4.54 9.70
N GLU A 20 11.28 -5.76 9.97
CA GLU A 20 12.03 -6.96 9.54
C GLU A 20 11.88 -7.30 8.05
N THR A 21 11.12 -6.49 7.31
CA THR A 21 10.90 -6.67 5.87
C THR A 21 12.20 -6.52 5.07
N ASP A 22 12.57 -7.56 4.32
CA ASP A 22 13.66 -7.49 3.36
C ASP A 22 13.19 -6.77 2.08
N TRP A 23 13.41 -5.46 2.04
CA TRP A 23 13.05 -4.62 0.91
C TRP A 23 13.77 -5.00 -0.39
N LYS A 24 14.97 -5.60 -0.32
CA LYS A 24 15.68 -6.02 -1.54
C LYS A 24 15.00 -7.19 -2.21
N GLU A 25 14.41 -8.09 -1.42
CA GLU A 25 13.62 -9.20 -1.94
C GLU A 25 12.32 -8.67 -2.57
N VAL A 26 11.63 -7.77 -1.87
CA VAL A 26 10.41 -7.14 -2.38
C VAL A 26 10.65 -6.42 -3.72
N ASP A 27 11.71 -5.62 -3.81
CA ASP A 27 12.07 -4.89 -5.03
C ASP A 27 12.50 -5.84 -6.18
N GLY A 28 12.84 -7.09 -5.88
CA GLY A 28 13.25 -8.11 -6.84
C GLY A 28 12.11 -8.95 -7.40
N LEU A 29 10.88 -8.81 -6.89
CA LEU A 29 9.73 -9.60 -7.33
C LEU A 29 9.34 -9.25 -8.78
N THR A 30 9.04 -10.29 -9.56
CA THR A 30 8.51 -10.14 -10.91
C THR A 30 7.01 -9.81 -10.88
N GLU A 31 6.50 -9.22 -11.96
CA GLU A 31 5.08 -8.90 -12.07
C GLU A 31 4.21 -10.17 -12.00
N GLU A 32 4.68 -11.28 -12.54
CA GLU A 32 4.00 -12.56 -12.49
C GLU A 32 3.88 -13.09 -11.06
N GLU A 33 4.94 -12.98 -10.26
CA GLU A 33 4.96 -13.37 -8.85
C GLU A 33 4.03 -12.48 -8.01
N ILE A 34 4.06 -11.17 -8.24
CA ILE A 34 3.17 -10.20 -7.59
C ILE A 34 1.70 -10.52 -7.92
N HIS A 35 1.39 -10.75 -9.19
CA HIS A 35 0.04 -11.06 -9.63
C HIS A 35 -0.46 -12.40 -9.06
N ALA A 36 0.40 -13.42 -9.00
CA ALA A 36 0.05 -14.70 -8.39
C ALA A 36 -0.21 -14.57 -6.88
N ALA A 37 0.59 -13.77 -6.17
CA ALA A 37 0.38 -13.49 -4.75
C ALA A 37 -0.95 -12.76 -4.50
N ALA A 38 -1.24 -11.73 -5.30
CA ALA A 38 -2.49 -10.98 -5.24
C ALA A 38 -3.72 -11.88 -5.49
N LEU A 39 -3.66 -12.79 -6.47
CA LEU A 39 -4.74 -13.76 -6.71
C LEU A 39 -4.94 -14.76 -5.57
N SER A 40 -3.88 -15.11 -4.84
CA SER A 40 -3.94 -16.04 -3.73
C SER A 40 -4.53 -15.40 -2.46
N ASP A 41 -4.47 -14.08 -2.30
CA ASP A 41 -4.98 -13.35 -1.15
C ASP A 41 -6.41 -12.83 -1.41
N PRO A 42 -7.44 -13.33 -0.72
CA PRO A 42 -8.82 -12.90 -0.92
C PRO A 42 -9.05 -11.39 -0.72
N GLU A 43 -8.27 -10.75 0.16
CA GLU A 43 -8.42 -9.34 0.51
C GLU A 43 -7.60 -8.42 -0.41
N ALA A 44 -6.71 -8.98 -1.26
CA ALA A 44 -5.81 -8.23 -2.13
C ALA A 44 -5.91 -8.67 -3.61
N GLN A 45 -7.11 -9.11 -4.03
CA GLN A 45 -7.34 -9.54 -5.41
C GLN A 45 -7.05 -8.41 -6.42
N PRO A 46 -6.38 -8.70 -7.55
CA PRO A 46 -6.12 -7.71 -8.59
C PRO A 46 -7.42 -7.32 -9.31
N VAL A 47 -7.49 -6.07 -9.77
CA VAL A 47 -8.59 -5.60 -10.61
C VAL A 47 -8.58 -6.32 -11.96
N THR A 48 -9.75 -6.65 -12.48
CA THR A 48 -9.85 -7.27 -13.81
C THR A 48 -9.56 -6.24 -14.91
N PRO A 49 -9.13 -6.68 -16.11
CA PRO A 49 -8.90 -5.76 -17.23
C PRO A 49 -10.14 -4.94 -17.60
N LYS A 50 -11.33 -5.55 -17.50
CA LYS A 50 -12.60 -4.87 -17.77
C LYS A 50 -12.88 -3.78 -16.74
N GLU A 51 -12.69 -4.08 -15.46
CA GLU A 51 -12.85 -3.07 -14.40
C GLU A 51 -11.84 -1.94 -14.60
N LEU A 52 -10.59 -2.26 -14.95
CA LEU A 52 -9.54 -1.28 -15.21
C LEU A 52 -9.92 -0.27 -16.31
N GLU A 53 -10.58 -0.73 -17.39
CA GLU A 53 -11.06 0.15 -18.47
C GLU A 53 -12.14 1.15 -18.01
N GLU A 54 -12.87 0.85 -16.94
CA GLU A 54 -13.89 1.74 -16.37
C GLU A 54 -13.26 2.90 -15.56
N PHE A 55 -12.01 2.74 -15.10
CA PHE A 55 -11.31 3.81 -14.38
C PHE A 55 -10.92 4.93 -15.34
N LYS A 56 -11.25 6.16 -14.95
CA LYS A 56 -10.85 7.35 -15.70
C LYS A 56 -9.45 7.75 -15.28
N PRO A 57 -8.49 7.91 -16.21
CA PRO A 57 -7.18 8.41 -15.87
C PRO A 57 -7.31 9.83 -15.33
N VAL A 58 -6.51 10.13 -14.31
CA VAL A 58 -6.51 11.46 -13.74
C VAL A 58 -5.35 12.21 -14.35
N THR A 59 -5.69 13.15 -15.23
CA THR A 59 -4.72 13.89 -16.03
C THR A 59 -3.91 14.91 -15.21
N ASP A 60 -4.31 15.22 -13.98
CA ASP A 60 -3.70 16.30 -13.20
C ASP A 60 -3.57 15.95 -11.71
N ALA A 61 -2.37 15.57 -11.27
CA ALA A 61 -2.05 15.33 -9.85
C ALA A 61 -2.35 16.55 -8.93
N LYS A 62 -2.36 17.77 -9.48
CA LYS A 62 -2.73 19.00 -8.76
C LYS A 62 -4.24 19.20 -8.58
N SER A 63 -5.08 18.58 -9.41
CA SER A 63 -6.52 18.81 -9.40
C SER A 63 -7.26 18.13 -8.24
N TYR A 64 -6.61 17.20 -7.54
CA TYR A 64 -7.18 16.50 -6.39
C TYR A 64 -7.05 17.25 -5.06
N SER A 65 -5.95 17.99 -4.85
CA SER A 65 -5.74 18.71 -3.58
C SER A 65 -6.78 19.80 -3.31
N GLU A 66 -7.49 20.26 -4.35
CA GLU A 66 -8.54 21.29 -4.25
C GLU A 66 -9.94 20.72 -4.04
N ARG A 67 -10.22 19.45 -4.40
CA ARG A 67 -11.56 18.86 -4.25
C ARG A 67 -11.87 18.45 -2.80
N GLU A 68 -10.85 18.04 -2.05
CA GLU A 68 -10.99 17.62 -0.64
C GLU A 68 -11.04 18.79 0.36
N GLN A 69 -11.03 20.05 -0.12
CA GLN A 69 -11.06 21.26 0.72
C GLN A 69 -12.37 22.06 0.62
N LYS A 70 -13.43 21.49 0.04
CA LYS A 70 -14.73 22.17 -0.11
C LYS A 70 -15.87 21.28 0.36
#